data_AF-A0A1F8MXS1-F1
#
_entry.id   AF-A0A1F8MXS1-F1
#
_cell.length_a   1.000
_cell.length_b   1.000
_cell.length_c   1.000
_cell.angle_alpha   90.00
_cell.angle_beta   90.00
_cell.angle_gamma   90.00
#
_symmetry.space_group_name_H-M   'P 1'
#
loop_
_entity.id
_entity.type
_entity.pdbx_description
1 polymer ?
#
loop_
_entity_poly.entity_id
_entity_poly.type
_entity_poly.pdbx_seq_one_letter_code
_entity_poly.pdbx_strand_id
1 'polypeptide(L)'
;MIDGYNIEVRLLAITGLWPPEAHVDEERSTPPSEWLIEYAGRLCWDTTDKLGTTPRRIESWLEFGHESVIEHASATFHIRASRVLTHELVRHRLASYSQRSQRYVRESEPRYVTPPELTAGQLGGDVFEKAILDAWGAYTKLLHLGIKPEIARYVLPNACETQIVMTMNFRELRHFIKLRTSKRSLPEMRAVAGEMKRIMKEQSPRVFGDL
;
A
#
# COMPACT_ATOMS: atom_id res chain seq x y z
N MET A 1 14.40 -6.00 3.44
CA MET A 1 13.49 -6.62 4.44
C MET A 1 12.74 -5.49 5.12
N ILE A 2 11.42 -5.61 5.29
CA ILE A 2 10.59 -4.66 6.05
C ILE A 2 10.05 -5.44 7.25
N ASP A 3 10.41 -5.03 8.47
CA ASP A 3 10.07 -5.74 9.73
C ASP A 3 10.36 -7.26 9.70
N GLY A 4 11.48 -7.65 9.10
CA GLY A 4 11.87 -9.06 8.97
C GLY A 4 11.15 -9.84 7.86
N TYR A 5 10.24 -9.21 7.11
CA TYR A 5 9.59 -9.81 5.95
C TYR A 5 10.36 -9.49 4.65
N ASN A 6 10.44 -10.47 3.74
CA ASN A 6 10.92 -10.27 2.37
C ASN A 6 9.78 -9.77 1.48
N ILE A 7 9.35 -8.53 1.71
CA ILE A 7 8.28 -7.84 0.99
C ILE A 7 8.81 -6.53 0.40
N GLU A 8 8.04 -5.92 -0.50
CA GLU A 8 8.35 -4.63 -1.12
C GLU A 8 7.14 -3.70 -1.02
N VAL A 9 7.40 -2.43 -0.68
CA VAL A 9 6.45 -1.33 -0.79
C VAL A 9 7.17 -0.18 -1.48
N ARG A 10 6.63 0.29 -2.59
CA ARG A 10 7.23 1.37 -3.39
C ARG A 10 6.17 2.33 -3.88
N LEU A 11 6.39 3.63 -3.68
CA LEU A 11 5.56 4.67 -4.28
C LEU A 11 5.80 4.70 -5.79
N LEU A 12 4.73 4.55 -6.57
CA LEU A 12 4.76 4.64 -8.03
C LEU A 12 4.32 6.01 -8.53
N ALA A 13 3.32 6.59 -7.87
CA ALA A 13 2.78 7.90 -8.23
C ALA A 13 2.17 8.59 -7.02
N ILE A 14 2.20 9.90 -7.03
CA ILE A 14 1.52 10.78 -6.08
C ILE A 14 1.00 11.98 -6.87
N THR A 15 -0.12 12.56 -6.45
CA THR A 15 -0.68 13.72 -7.13
C THR A 15 0.36 14.83 -7.30
N GLY A 16 0.69 15.12 -8.55
CA GLY A 16 1.43 16.30 -8.99
C GLY A 16 0.51 17.34 -9.60
N LEU A 17 1.00 18.57 -9.74
CA LEU A 17 0.29 19.65 -10.44
C LEU A 17 0.77 19.80 -11.88
N TRP A 18 -0.11 20.27 -12.75
CA TRP A 18 0.19 20.59 -14.14
C TRP A 18 -0.25 22.03 -14.49
N PRO A 19 0.59 22.84 -15.16
CA PRO A 19 1.98 22.53 -15.49
C PRO A 19 2.85 22.56 -14.22
N PRO A 20 3.90 21.70 -14.12
CA PRO A 20 4.71 21.60 -12.91
C PRO A 20 5.35 22.94 -12.52
N GLU A 21 5.66 23.76 -13.51
CA GLU A 21 6.40 25.01 -13.38
C GLU A 21 5.54 26.18 -12.86
N ALA A 22 4.21 26.11 -12.96
CA ALA A 22 3.34 27.24 -12.59
C ALA A 22 3.18 27.44 -11.07
N HIS A 23 3.62 26.46 -10.26
CA HIS A 23 3.36 26.44 -8.82
C HIS A 23 4.59 26.08 -7.98
N VAL A 24 5.74 25.93 -8.63
CA VAL A 24 7.04 25.85 -7.98
C VAL A 24 7.60 27.26 -7.92
N ASP A 25 7.14 28.04 -6.93
CA ASP A 25 8.02 29.08 -6.39
C ASP A 25 9.23 28.31 -5.85
N GLU A 26 10.44 28.55 -6.36
CA GLU A 26 11.66 27.89 -5.84
C GLU A 26 11.84 28.12 -4.33
N GLU A 27 11.18 29.15 -3.77
CA GLU A 27 11.12 29.43 -2.32
C GLU A 27 10.04 28.63 -1.56
N ARG A 28 8.99 28.11 -2.23
CA ARG A 28 7.87 27.43 -1.58
C ARG A 28 8.12 25.92 -1.50
N SER A 29 8.67 25.49 -0.37
CA SER A 29 8.89 24.09 0.08
C SER A 29 7.64 23.18 0.16
N THR A 30 6.47 23.56 -0.38
CA THR A 30 5.23 22.79 -0.20
C THR A 30 5.07 21.73 -1.29
N PRO A 31 4.86 20.43 -0.96
CA PRO A 31 4.60 19.39 -1.94
C PRO A 31 3.40 19.69 -2.86
N PRO A 32 3.45 19.33 -4.16
CA PRO A 32 2.34 19.58 -5.10
C PRO A 32 0.98 19.02 -4.65
N SER A 33 0.97 17.85 -4.03
CA SER A 33 -0.23 17.24 -3.46
C SER A 33 -0.86 18.11 -2.37
N GLU A 34 -0.05 18.69 -1.49
CA GLU A 34 -0.48 19.58 -0.41
C GLU A 34 -0.95 20.93 -0.95
N TRP A 35 -0.30 21.44 -2.00
CA TRP A 35 -0.77 22.64 -2.67
C TRP A 35 -2.17 22.46 -3.25
N LEU A 36 -2.44 21.33 -3.94
CA LEU A 36 -3.79 21.02 -4.46
C LEU A 36 -4.83 21.00 -3.33
N ILE A 37 -4.48 20.38 -2.20
CA ILE A 37 -5.35 20.30 -1.02
C ILE A 37 -5.64 21.70 -0.48
N GLU A 38 -4.62 22.55 -0.36
CA GLU A 38 -4.78 23.93 0.10
C GLU A 38 -5.66 24.75 -0.84
N TYR A 39 -5.45 24.60 -2.16
CA TYR A 39 -6.29 25.22 -3.19
C TYR A 39 -7.75 24.79 -3.06
N ALA A 40 -8.00 23.49 -3.03
CA ALA A 40 -9.35 22.94 -2.91
C ALA A 40 -10.06 23.44 -1.65
N GLY A 41 -9.36 23.44 -0.51
CA GLY A 41 -9.90 23.98 0.74
C GLY A 41 -10.18 25.47 0.66
N ARG A 42 -9.25 26.28 0.13
CA ARG A 42 -9.42 27.75 0.05
C ARG A 42 -10.53 28.17 -0.90
N LEU A 43 -10.75 27.41 -1.97
CA LEU A 43 -11.85 27.63 -2.91
C LEU A 43 -13.21 27.60 -2.20
N CYS A 44 -13.40 26.74 -1.19
CA CYS A 44 -14.65 26.65 -0.44
C CYS A 44 -15.04 27.95 0.30
N TRP A 45 -14.07 28.82 0.59
CA TRP A 45 -14.29 30.11 1.27
C TRP A 45 -13.88 31.31 0.43
N ASP A 46 -13.61 31.12 -0.86
CA ASP A 46 -13.12 32.17 -1.78
C ASP A 46 -11.89 32.92 -1.22
N THR A 47 -10.92 32.17 -0.69
CA THR A 47 -9.69 32.70 -0.07
C THR A 47 -8.42 32.23 -0.78
N THR A 48 -8.50 31.98 -2.09
CA THR A 48 -7.38 31.49 -2.90
C THR A 48 -6.24 32.51 -3.01
N ASP A 49 -6.52 33.80 -2.78
CA ASP A 49 -5.54 34.87 -2.63
C ASP A 49 -4.52 34.60 -1.50
N LYS A 50 -4.88 33.77 -0.51
CA LYS A 50 -4.05 33.42 0.64
C LYS A 50 -3.26 32.11 0.48
N LEU A 51 -3.19 31.54 -0.72
CA LEU A 51 -2.47 30.28 -0.97
C LEU A 51 -0.99 30.34 -0.54
N GLY A 52 -0.58 29.40 0.31
CA GLY A 52 0.79 29.27 0.81
C GLY A 52 1.18 30.29 1.88
N THR A 53 0.28 31.21 2.27
CA THR A 53 0.62 32.28 3.24
C THR A 53 0.29 31.92 4.67
N THR A 54 -0.56 30.91 4.91
CA THR A 54 -1.00 30.52 6.25
C THR A 54 -0.25 29.27 6.71
N PRO A 55 0.65 29.37 7.71
CA PRO A 55 1.30 28.19 8.27
C PRO A 55 0.28 27.21 8.82
N ARG A 56 0.57 25.92 8.69
CA ARG A 56 -0.22 24.81 9.26
C ARG A 56 -1.70 24.76 8.82
N ARG A 57 -2.06 25.36 7.69
CA ARG A 57 -3.46 25.47 7.24
C ARG A 57 -4.13 24.10 7.04
N ILE A 58 -3.40 23.16 6.43
CA ILE A 58 -3.91 21.81 6.15
C ILE A 58 -4.12 21.06 7.46
N GLU A 59 -3.12 21.12 8.35
CA GLU A 59 -3.16 20.51 9.67
C GLU A 59 -4.35 21.00 10.48
N SER A 60 -4.59 22.32 10.53
CA SER A 60 -5.75 22.88 11.22
C SER A 60 -7.08 22.37 10.65
N TRP A 61 -7.22 22.20 9.34
CA TRP A 61 -8.43 21.59 8.77
C TRP A 61 -8.61 20.13 9.21
N LEU A 62 -7.53 19.36 9.28
CA LEU A 62 -7.57 17.99 9.80
C LEU A 62 -7.96 17.96 11.29
N GLU A 63 -7.44 18.88 12.10
CA GLU A 63 -7.78 19.03 13.53
C GLU A 63 -9.28 19.35 13.73
N PHE A 64 -9.89 20.14 12.84
CA PHE A 64 -11.34 20.43 12.85
C PHE A 64 -12.21 19.35 12.19
N GLY A 65 -11.62 18.29 11.63
CA GLY A 65 -12.34 17.21 10.95
C GLY A 65 -12.79 17.51 9.52
N HIS A 66 -12.27 18.57 8.89
CA HIS A 66 -12.51 18.90 7.49
C HIS A 66 -11.66 18.01 6.56
N GLU A 67 -11.80 16.68 6.67
CA GLU A 67 -10.97 15.72 5.94
C GLU A 67 -11.36 15.54 4.46
N SER A 68 -12.48 16.09 3.99
CA SER A 68 -12.86 15.96 2.58
C SER A 68 -11.84 16.62 1.63
N VAL A 69 -11.17 17.69 2.07
CA VAL A 69 -10.19 18.43 1.23
C VAL A 69 -8.98 17.57 0.86
N ILE A 70 -8.63 16.56 1.68
CA ILE A 70 -7.52 15.65 1.38
C ILE A 70 -7.92 14.49 0.46
N GLU A 71 -9.20 14.37 0.08
CA GLU A 71 -9.64 13.38 -0.91
C GLU A 71 -9.20 13.73 -2.34
N HIS A 72 -8.81 14.99 -2.59
CA HIS A 72 -8.37 15.46 -3.91
C HIS A 72 -6.97 14.97 -4.31
N ALA A 73 -6.14 14.59 -3.34
CA ALA A 73 -4.81 14.03 -3.59
C ALA A 73 -4.83 12.51 -3.43
N SER A 74 -4.07 11.80 -4.27
CA SER A 74 -3.96 10.34 -4.26
C SER A 74 -2.52 9.87 -4.37
N ALA A 75 -2.26 8.66 -3.88
CA ALA A 75 -0.99 7.97 -4.01
C ALA A 75 -1.20 6.55 -4.52
N THR A 76 -0.29 6.09 -5.36
CA THR A 76 -0.26 4.76 -5.97
C THR A 76 0.98 4.01 -5.50
N PHE A 77 0.79 2.81 -4.96
CA PHE A 77 1.85 1.97 -4.44
C PHE A 77 1.93 0.66 -5.20
N HIS A 78 3.17 0.21 -5.48
CA HIS A 78 3.47 -1.18 -5.74
C HIS A 78 3.71 -1.90 -4.43
N ILE A 79 3.08 -3.06 -4.26
CA ILE A 79 3.24 -3.91 -3.08
C ILE A 79 3.52 -5.34 -3.54
N ARG A 80 4.62 -5.93 -3.07
CA ARG A 80 4.93 -7.36 -3.20
C ARG A 80 4.82 -8.01 -1.82
N ALA A 81 3.86 -8.92 -1.66
CA ALA A 81 3.44 -9.47 -0.37
C ALA A 81 2.79 -10.86 -0.53
N SER A 82 2.25 -11.43 0.55
CA SER A 82 1.53 -12.71 0.52
C SER A 82 0.09 -12.59 -0.01
N ARG A 83 -0.47 -13.72 -0.48
CA ARG A 83 -1.89 -13.82 -0.84
C ARG A 83 -2.80 -13.56 0.37
N VAL A 84 -2.44 -14.02 1.57
CA VAL A 84 -3.22 -13.75 2.80
C VAL A 84 -3.29 -12.26 3.12
N LEU A 85 -2.17 -11.53 3.02
CA LEU A 85 -2.17 -10.09 3.22
C LEU A 85 -3.08 -9.39 2.21
N THR A 86 -2.94 -9.71 0.91
CA THR A 86 -3.75 -9.04 -0.10
C THR A 86 -5.24 -9.34 0.03
N HIS A 87 -5.63 -10.49 0.58
CA HIS A 87 -7.02 -10.81 0.86
C HIS A 87 -7.62 -9.89 1.95
N GLU A 88 -6.82 -9.43 2.91
CA GLU A 88 -7.20 -8.36 3.84
C GLU A 88 -7.13 -6.97 3.22
N LEU A 89 -6.14 -6.71 2.37
CA LEU A 89 -5.89 -5.41 1.74
C LEU A 89 -7.07 -4.97 0.88
N VAL A 90 -7.59 -5.86 0.02
CA VAL A 90 -8.68 -5.54 -0.92
C VAL A 90 -10.04 -5.33 -0.24
N ARG A 91 -10.12 -5.43 1.09
CA ARG A 91 -11.32 -5.10 1.88
C ARG A 91 -11.50 -3.60 2.08
N HIS A 92 -10.45 -2.81 1.82
CA HIS A 92 -10.53 -1.34 1.80
C HIS A 92 -11.11 -0.90 0.45
N ARG A 93 -12.38 -0.52 0.46
CA ARG A 93 -13.19 -0.38 -0.78
C ARG A 93 -12.97 0.93 -1.52
N LEU A 94 -12.47 1.97 -0.85
CA LEU A 94 -12.19 3.27 -1.45
C LEU A 94 -10.77 3.31 -2.04
N ALA A 95 -10.46 2.28 -2.83
CA ALA A 95 -9.17 2.06 -3.43
C ALA A 95 -9.31 1.38 -4.79
N SER A 96 -8.32 1.55 -5.64
CA SER A 96 -8.21 0.84 -6.93
C SER A 96 -7.09 -0.19 -6.87
N TYR A 97 -7.31 -1.37 -7.45
CA TYR A 97 -6.38 -2.49 -7.38
C TYR A 97 -6.11 -3.12 -8.75
N SER A 98 -4.84 -3.41 -9.01
CA SER A 98 -4.40 -4.26 -10.12
C SER A 98 -3.46 -5.32 -9.58
N GLN A 99 -3.86 -6.60 -9.61
CA GLN A 99 -3.12 -7.69 -8.98
C GLN A 99 -2.63 -8.72 -10.00
N ARG A 100 -1.42 -9.24 -9.78
CA ARG A 100 -0.87 -10.39 -10.52
C ARG A 100 -1.83 -11.58 -10.40
N SER A 101 -2.34 -12.02 -11.55
CA SER A 101 -3.37 -13.06 -11.61
C SER A 101 -2.78 -14.45 -11.72
N GLN A 102 -3.08 -15.31 -10.73
CA GLN A 102 -2.77 -16.75 -10.76
C GLN A 102 -3.62 -17.54 -11.79
N ARG A 103 -4.53 -16.89 -12.52
CA ARG A 103 -5.26 -17.52 -13.65
C ARG A 103 -4.42 -17.50 -14.93
N TYR A 104 -3.63 -16.43 -15.11
CA TYR A 104 -2.87 -16.17 -16.33
C TYR A 104 -1.38 -16.38 -16.13
N VAL A 105 -0.87 -16.06 -14.94
CA VAL A 105 0.54 -16.28 -14.59
C VAL A 105 0.67 -17.63 -13.91
N ARG A 106 1.54 -18.48 -14.46
CA ARG A 106 1.86 -19.79 -13.88
C ARG A 106 2.85 -19.59 -12.74
N GLU A 107 2.52 -20.09 -11.56
CA GLU A 107 3.43 -20.08 -10.40
C GLU A 107 4.32 -21.33 -10.43
N SER A 108 5.10 -21.49 -11.52
CA SER A 108 5.94 -22.67 -11.79
C SER A 108 7.11 -22.81 -10.83
N GLU A 109 7.53 -21.71 -10.20
CA GLU A 109 8.58 -21.68 -9.20
C GLU A 109 7.99 -21.34 -7.83
N PRO A 110 8.50 -21.94 -6.73
CA PRO A 110 8.16 -21.54 -5.38
C PRO A 110 8.47 -20.07 -5.12
N ARG A 111 7.42 -19.25 -4.98
CA ARG A 111 7.50 -17.85 -4.56
C ARG A 111 6.52 -17.63 -3.41
N TYR A 112 7.06 -17.39 -2.23
CA TYR A 112 6.28 -17.24 -1.01
C TYR A 112 6.92 -16.27 -0.04
N VAL A 113 6.09 -15.70 0.83
CA VAL A 113 6.51 -14.88 1.95
C VAL A 113 6.61 -15.78 3.19
N THR A 114 7.80 -15.83 3.78
CA THR A 114 8.05 -16.53 5.06
C THR A 114 7.84 -15.54 6.21
N PRO A 115 6.93 -15.82 7.16
CA PRO A 115 6.85 -15.07 8.40
C PRO A 115 8.18 -15.16 9.19
N PRO A 116 8.66 -14.07 9.82
CA PRO A 116 9.90 -14.09 10.60
C PRO A 116 9.96 -15.22 11.63
N GLU A 117 8.83 -15.54 12.25
CA GLU A 117 8.67 -16.60 13.25
C GLU A 117 8.84 -18.02 12.68
N LEU A 118 8.77 -18.18 11.35
CA LEU A 118 8.88 -19.45 10.63
C LEU A 118 10.14 -19.52 9.74
N THR A 119 11.12 -18.65 10.00
CA THR A 119 12.41 -18.70 9.30
C THR A 119 13.19 -19.98 9.68
N ALA A 120 14.08 -20.46 8.80
CA ALA A 120 14.95 -21.60 9.08
C ALA A 120 15.70 -21.43 10.42
N GLY A 121 15.70 -22.49 11.24
CA GLY A 121 16.24 -22.46 12.60
C GLY A 121 15.27 -21.98 13.68
N GLN A 122 14.07 -21.51 13.33
CA GLN A 122 12.97 -21.26 14.27
C GLN A 122 12.06 -22.49 14.42
N LEU A 123 11.33 -22.55 15.53
CA LEU A 123 10.37 -23.62 15.78
C LEU A 123 9.29 -23.63 14.70
N GLY A 124 9.23 -24.71 13.91
CA GLY A 124 8.24 -24.89 12.86
C GLY A 124 8.66 -24.40 11.47
N GLY A 125 9.86 -23.82 11.30
CA GLY A 125 10.37 -23.39 9.99
C GLY A 125 10.44 -24.54 8.98
N ASP A 126 11.00 -25.69 9.37
CA ASP A 126 11.09 -26.87 8.51
C ASP A 126 9.72 -27.43 8.13
N VAL A 127 8.75 -27.37 9.06
CA VAL A 127 7.36 -27.81 8.82
C VAL A 127 6.70 -26.89 7.80
N PHE A 128 6.89 -25.57 7.95
CA PHE A 128 6.39 -24.58 7.01
C PHE A 128 6.99 -24.79 5.62
N GLU A 129 8.32 -24.82 5.51
CA GLU A 129 9.01 -24.98 4.23
C GLU A 129 8.59 -26.26 3.51
N LYS A 130 8.55 -27.40 4.23
CA LYS A 130 8.09 -28.67 3.66
C LYS A 130 6.66 -28.56 3.10
N ALA A 131 5.72 -28.00 3.87
CA ALA A 131 4.32 -27.89 3.44
C ALA A 131 4.16 -26.99 2.20
N ILE A 132 4.92 -25.89 2.16
CA ILE A 132 5.03 -25.00 1.01
C ILE A 132 5.53 -25.78 -0.22
N LEU A 133 6.69 -26.45 -0.12
CA LEU A 133 7.27 -27.16 -1.26
C LEU A 133 6.38 -28.31 -1.76
N ASP A 134 5.72 -29.04 -0.86
CA ASP A 134 4.74 -30.08 -1.21
C ASP A 134 3.56 -29.50 -2.00
N ALA A 135 3.05 -28.32 -1.62
CA ALA A 135 1.98 -27.64 -2.34
C ALA A 135 2.39 -27.22 -3.76
N TRP A 136 3.62 -26.71 -3.94
CA TRP A 136 4.16 -26.42 -5.28
C TRP A 136 4.37 -27.68 -6.11
N GLY A 137 4.85 -28.77 -5.50
CA GLY A 137 4.96 -30.07 -6.15
C GLY A 137 3.60 -30.57 -6.64
N ALA A 138 2.55 -30.42 -5.84
CA ALA A 138 1.18 -30.76 -6.22
C ALA A 138 0.67 -29.87 -7.36
N TYR A 139 0.88 -28.55 -7.29
CA TYR A 139 0.50 -27.60 -8.34
C TYR A 139 1.13 -27.99 -9.69
N THR A 140 2.43 -28.24 -9.71
CA THR A 140 3.16 -28.65 -10.92
C THR A 140 2.64 -29.97 -11.47
N LYS A 141 2.35 -30.97 -10.63
CA LYS A 141 1.74 -32.23 -11.07
C LYS A 141 0.37 -32.03 -11.72
N LEU A 142 -0.49 -31.19 -11.13
CA LEU A 142 -1.81 -30.88 -11.69
C LEU A 142 -1.70 -30.22 -13.08
N LEU A 143 -0.74 -29.31 -13.27
CA LEU A 143 -0.49 -28.72 -14.58
C LEU A 143 -0.04 -29.75 -15.63
N HIS A 144 0.84 -30.69 -15.26
CA HIS A 144 1.28 -31.78 -16.16
C HIS A 144 0.14 -32.72 -16.55
N LEU A 145 -0.86 -32.89 -15.67
CA LEU A 145 -2.09 -33.63 -15.96
C LEU A 145 -3.08 -32.86 -16.84
N GLY A 146 -2.74 -31.65 -17.30
CA GLY A 146 -3.58 -30.82 -18.15
C GLY A 146 -4.63 -29.98 -17.42
N ILE A 147 -4.59 -29.92 -16.08
CA ILE A 147 -5.50 -29.07 -15.31
C ILE A 147 -5.14 -27.59 -15.53
N LYS A 148 -6.15 -26.76 -15.82
CA LYS A 148 -5.96 -25.32 -16.06
C LYS A 148 -5.42 -24.62 -14.80
N PRO A 149 -4.55 -23.60 -14.94
CA PRO A 149 -3.97 -22.87 -13.80
C PRO A 149 -5.01 -22.32 -12.82
N GLU A 150 -6.16 -21.86 -13.30
CA GLU A 150 -7.22 -21.30 -12.45
C GLU A 150 -7.87 -22.31 -11.49
N ILE A 151 -7.79 -23.60 -11.82
CA ILE A 151 -8.23 -24.73 -10.98
C ILE A 151 -7.05 -25.29 -10.19
N ALA A 152 -5.92 -25.53 -10.85
CA ALA A 152 -4.74 -26.10 -10.19
C ALA A 152 -4.26 -25.26 -9.00
N ARG A 153 -4.38 -23.93 -9.08
CA ARG A 153 -3.96 -23.00 -8.01
C ARG A 153 -4.67 -23.19 -6.66
N TYR A 154 -5.76 -23.95 -6.58
CA TYR A 154 -6.45 -24.20 -5.32
C TYR A 154 -5.55 -24.89 -4.27
N VAL A 155 -4.48 -25.56 -4.71
CA VAL A 155 -3.48 -26.14 -3.81
C VAL A 155 -2.41 -25.14 -3.35
N LEU A 156 -2.32 -23.97 -3.99
CA LEU A 156 -1.29 -22.98 -3.64
C LEU A 156 -1.59 -22.35 -2.26
N PRO A 157 -0.56 -22.16 -1.42
CA PRO A 157 -0.75 -21.73 -0.04
C PRO A 157 -1.05 -20.22 0.06
N ASN A 158 -1.62 -19.83 1.18
CA ASN A 158 -1.83 -18.43 1.57
C ASN A 158 -0.53 -17.60 1.60
N ALA A 159 0.60 -18.25 1.87
CA ALA A 159 1.93 -17.63 1.86
C ALA A 159 2.45 -17.32 0.44
N CYS A 160 1.78 -17.81 -0.61
CA CYS A 160 2.20 -17.54 -1.99
C CYS A 160 2.37 -16.04 -2.23
N GLU A 161 3.49 -15.66 -2.84
CA GLU A 161 3.78 -14.28 -3.17
C GLU A 161 2.81 -13.79 -4.25
N THR A 162 2.43 -12.53 -4.14
CA THR A 162 1.70 -11.79 -5.14
C THR A 162 2.20 -10.36 -5.21
N GLN A 163 1.91 -9.70 -6.33
CA GLN A 163 2.19 -8.29 -6.53
C GLN A 163 0.89 -7.58 -6.83
N ILE A 164 0.69 -6.42 -6.20
CA ILE A 164 -0.51 -5.61 -6.35
C ILE A 164 -0.14 -4.15 -6.45
N VAL A 165 -0.74 -3.46 -7.41
CA VAL A 165 -0.75 -2.00 -7.46
C VAL A 165 -2.02 -1.54 -6.75
N MET A 166 -1.88 -0.61 -5.82
CA MET A 166 -2.98 -0.02 -5.07
C MET A 166 -2.95 1.49 -5.19
N THR A 167 -4.09 2.11 -5.49
CA THR A 167 -4.27 3.57 -5.46
C THR A 167 -5.31 3.95 -4.42
N MET A 168 -5.01 4.92 -3.57
CA MET A 168 -5.92 5.50 -2.58
C MET A 168 -5.81 7.03 -2.58
N ASN A 169 -6.92 7.72 -2.34
CA ASN A 169 -6.86 9.13 -1.95
C ASN A 169 -6.26 9.29 -0.55
N PHE A 170 -5.81 10.49 -0.17
CA PHE A 170 -5.10 10.64 1.11
C PHE A 170 -6.00 10.40 2.32
N ARG A 171 -7.31 10.66 2.23
CA ARG A 171 -8.23 10.35 3.32
C ARG A 171 -8.31 8.85 3.60
N GLU A 172 -8.54 8.06 2.55
CA GLU A 172 -8.58 6.60 2.67
C GLU A 172 -7.21 6.06 3.09
N LEU A 173 -6.11 6.62 2.56
CA LEU A 173 -4.77 6.20 2.95
C LEU A 173 -4.48 6.46 4.43
N ARG A 174 -4.92 7.60 4.98
CA ARG A 174 -4.85 7.86 6.44
C ARG A 174 -5.68 6.86 7.23
N HIS A 175 -6.91 6.58 6.80
CA HIS A 175 -7.77 5.57 7.43
C HIS A 175 -7.11 4.19 7.44
N PHE A 176 -6.63 3.75 6.27
CA PHE A 176 -5.89 2.51 6.07
C PHE A 176 -4.71 2.41 7.03
N ILE A 177 -3.82 3.42 7.05
CA ILE A 177 -2.64 3.45 7.92
C ILE A 177 -3.05 3.31 9.38
N LYS A 178 -3.96 4.16 9.89
CA LYS A 178 -4.40 4.12 11.29
C LYS A 178 -4.94 2.75 11.69
N LEU A 179 -5.75 2.13 10.83
CA LEU A 179 -6.33 0.81 11.10
C LEU A 179 -5.26 -0.29 11.05
N ARG A 180 -4.39 -0.24 10.04
CA ARG A 180 -3.51 -1.35 9.68
C ARG A 180 -2.14 -1.33 10.33
N THR A 181 -1.73 -0.23 10.95
CA THR A 181 -0.58 -0.20 11.88
C THR A 181 -0.96 -0.66 13.31
N SER A 182 -2.25 -0.88 13.61
CA SER A 182 -2.71 -1.38 14.91
C SER A 182 -2.14 -2.77 15.22
N LYS A 183 -1.82 -3.03 16.51
CA LYS A 183 -1.33 -4.33 17.00
C LYS A 183 -2.27 -5.51 16.71
N ARG A 184 -3.56 -5.23 16.47
CA ARG A 184 -4.57 -6.26 16.13
C ARG A 184 -4.48 -6.73 14.68
N SER A 185 -3.80 -5.99 13.82
CA SER A 185 -3.63 -6.35 12.41
C SER A 185 -2.59 -7.45 12.22
N LEU A 186 -2.72 -8.23 11.15
CA LEU A 186 -1.71 -9.18 10.67
C LEU A 186 -0.31 -8.53 10.71
N PRO A 187 0.73 -9.18 11.25
CA PRO A 187 2.07 -8.58 11.35
C PRO A 187 2.64 -8.12 9.99
N GLU A 188 2.47 -8.92 8.94
CA GLU A 188 2.86 -8.53 7.57
C GLU A 188 2.09 -7.27 7.09
N MET A 189 0.80 -7.16 7.41
CA MET A 189 -0.01 -5.97 7.08
C MET A 189 0.49 -4.72 7.83
N ARG A 190 0.92 -4.88 9.09
CA ARG A 190 1.52 -3.78 9.85
C ARG A 190 2.82 -3.31 9.22
N ALA A 191 3.66 -4.24 8.73
CA ALA A 191 4.90 -3.93 8.03
C ALA A 191 4.62 -3.12 6.75
N VAL A 192 3.67 -3.57 5.93
CA VAL A 192 3.24 -2.85 4.72
C VAL A 192 2.69 -1.45 5.06
N ALA A 193 1.75 -1.36 6.00
CA ALA A 193 1.14 -0.09 6.38
C ALA A 193 2.14 0.87 7.05
N GLY A 194 3.09 0.34 7.82
CA GLY A 194 4.17 1.10 8.45
C GLY A 194 5.11 1.71 7.43
N GLU A 195 5.48 0.96 6.39
CA GLU A 195 6.33 1.50 5.33
C GLU A 195 5.59 2.52 4.46
N MET A 196 4.32 2.29 4.14
CA MET A 196 3.48 3.31 3.47
C MET A 196 3.38 4.59 4.30
N LYS A 197 3.19 4.47 5.62
CA LYS A 197 3.18 5.60 6.54
C LYS A 197 4.50 6.37 6.52
N ARG A 198 5.64 5.67 6.57
CA ARG A 198 6.97 6.29 6.50
C ARG A 198 7.13 7.10 5.22
N ILE A 199 6.80 6.50 4.07
CA ILE A 199 6.85 7.15 2.76
C ILE A 199 5.94 8.38 2.72
N MET A 200 4.69 8.27 3.18
CA MET A 200 3.75 9.40 3.09
C MET A 200 4.09 10.55 4.03
N LYS A 201 4.74 10.29 5.18
CA LYS A 201 5.27 11.35 6.04
C LYS A 201 6.36 12.17 5.35
N GLU A 202 7.15 11.54 4.50
CA GLU A 202 8.19 12.20 3.71
C GLU A 202 7.58 13.00 2.55
N GLN A 203 6.60 12.42 1.86
CA GLN A 203 6.04 12.98 0.62
C GLN A 203 4.95 14.03 0.84
N SER A 204 4.23 13.98 1.97
CA SER A 204 3.15 14.92 2.31
C SER A 204 3.07 15.12 3.83
N PRO A 205 4.10 15.74 4.45
CA PRO A 205 4.25 15.88 5.89
C PRO A 205 3.10 16.64 6.58
N ARG A 206 2.47 17.64 5.94
CA ARG A 206 1.33 18.36 6.53
C ARG A 206 0.08 17.49 6.60
N VAL A 207 -0.04 16.49 5.73
CA VAL A 207 -1.19 15.57 5.74
C VAL A 207 -0.95 14.34 6.59
N PHE A 208 0.29 13.81 6.67
CA PHE A 208 0.58 12.54 7.34
C PHE A 208 1.48 12.65 8.57
N GLY A 209 2.04 13.82 8.85
CA GLY A 209 3.04 14.04 9.91
C GLY A 209 2.55 13.65 11.31
N ASP A 210 1.25 13.80 11.57
CA ASP A 210 0.58 13.48 12.83
C ASP A 210 0.40 11.97 13.09
N LEU A 211 0.57 11.12 12.07
CA LEU A 211 0.28 9.68 12.19
C LEU A 211 1.28 8.88 13.01
#